data_AF-A0A951E503-F1
#
_entry.id   AF-A0A951E503-F1
#
_cell.length_a   1.000
_cell.length_b   1.000
_cell.length_c   1.000
_cell.angle_alpha   90.00
_cell.angle_beta   90.00
_cell.angle_gamma   90.00
#
_symmetry.space_group_name_H-M   'P 1'
#
loop_
_entity.id
_entity.type
_entity.pdbx_description
1 polymer ?
#
loop_
_entity_poly.entity_id
_entity_poly.type
_entity_poly.pdbx_seq_one_letter_code
_entity_poly.pdbx_strand_id
1 'polypeptide(L)'
;MTAAAPLTATAPTRQQPACWDVDPELFFGVADSAEGQPVFAWEQRAVAICAGCPVLVKCLAAALEFPVDEQHGVVGGMTAGQRRALLRTSRQQPARSSVTDTPRDQRRLVQAAVRLHQAGQNGRQIATRLQAGERQVQRWLAAYRAEVLA
;
A
#
# COMPACT_ATOMS: atom_id res chain seq x y z
N MET A 1 -6.74 -52.50 -11.36
CA MET A 1 -7.27 -51.22 -10.86
C MET A 1 -6.37 -50.73 -9.74
N THR A 2 -5.47 -49.79 -10.03
CA THR A 2 -4.73 -49.06 -9.00
C THR A 2 -4.34 -47.71 -9.59
N ALA A 3 -5.11 -46.68 -9.25
CA ALA A 3 -4.75 -45.30 -9.52
C ALA A 3 -3.80 -44.84 -8.40
N ALA A 4 -2.58 -44.48 -8.75
CA ALA A 4 -1.74 -43.65 -7.89
C ALA A 4 -2.06 -42.19 -8.23
N ALA A 5 -2.88 -41.55 -7.40
CA ALA A 5 -2.98 -40.09 -7.41
C ALA A 5 -1.71 -39.53 -6.74
N PRO A 6 -1.06 -38.51 -7.30
CA PRO A 6 0.07 -37.87 -6.64
C PRO A 6 -0.45 -37.18 -5.38
N LEU A 7 0.19 -37.44 -4.24
CA LEU A 7 0.10 -36.56 -3.07
C LEU A 7 0.70 -35.22 -3.52
N THR A 8 -0.15 -34.33 -4.00
CA THR A 8 0.19 -32.93 -4.19
C THR A 8 0.70 -32.41 -2.85
N ALA A 9 2.01 -32.19 -2.77
CA ALA A 9 2.61 -31.48 -1.66
C ALA A 9 1.89 -30.12 -1.56
N THR A 10 1.01 -30.00 -0.58
CA THR A 10 0.35 -28.73 -0.24
C THR A 10 1.46 -27.74 0.08
N ALA A 11 1.55 -26.67 -0.71
CA ALA A 11 2.47 -25.56 -0.46
C ALA A 11 2.33 -25.10 1.01
N PRO A 12 3.41 -24.69 1.69
CA PRO A 12 3.38 -24.46 3.13
C PRO A 12 2.34 -23.39 3.51
N THR A 13 1.24 -23.83 4.12
CA THR A 13 0.22 -22.96 4.72
C THR A 13 0.68 -22.50 6.10
N ARG A 14 1.49 -21.43 6.12
CA ARG A 14 1.61 -20.45 7.22
C ARG A 14 2.60 -19.37 6.76
N GLN A 15 2.13 -18.15 6.53
CA GLN A 15 3.00 -16.99 6.36
C GLN A 15 3.56 -16.60 7.74
N GLN A 16 4.44 -17.43 8.30
CA GLN A 16 5.07 -17.14 9.58
C GLN A 16 5.93 -15.87 9.45
N PRO A 17 5.81 -14.89 10.36
CA PRO A 17 6.65 -13.70 10.33
C PRO A 17 8.13 -14.07 10.49
N ALA A 18 9.02 -13.42 9.74
CA ALA A 18 10.46 -13.66 9.83
C ALA A 18 11.04 -13.35 11.23
N CYS A 19 10.36 -12.49 11.99
CA CYS A 19 10.73 -12.14 13.36
C CYS A 19 10.21 -13.12 14.43
N TRP A 20 9.49 -14.19 14.05
CA TRP A 20 8.80 -15.07 15.01
C TRP A 20 9.71 -15.70 16.07
N ASP A 21 10.91 -16.15 15.68
CA ASP A 21 11.89 -16.78 16.59
C ASP A 21 13.05 -15.84 16.96
N VAL A 22 12.86 -14.53 16.79
CA VAL A 22 13.87 -13.51 17.12
C VAL A 22 13.47 -12.79 18.40
N ASP A 23 14.45 -12.50 19.26
CA ASP A 23 14.24 -11.73 20.49
C ASP A 23 13.55 -10.37 20.21
N PRO A 24 12.40 -10.08 20.84
CA PRO A 24 11.71 -8.80 20.70
C PRO A 24 12.58 -7.57 21.00
N GLU A 25 13.55 -7.66 21.92
CA GLU A 25 14.41 -6.52 22.27
C GLU A 25 15.23 -6.02 21.07
N LEU A 26 15.48 -6.88 20.08
CA LEU A 26 16.14 -6.48 18.84
C LEU A 26 15.30 -5.50 17.99
N PHE A 27 13.97 -5.49 18.17
CA PHE A 27 13.05 -4.61 17.46
C PHE A 27 12.64 -3.38 18.29
N PHE A 28 12.91 -3.38 19.60
CA PHE A 28 12.52 -2.31 20.53
C PHE A 28 13.70 -1.93 21.42
N GLY A 29 14.70 -1.26 20.82
CA GLY A 29 15.88 -0.79 21.53
C GLY A 29 15.60 0.34 22.52
N VAL A 30 16.65 0.76 23.24
CA VAL A 30 16.55 1.79 24.31
C VAL A 30 16.11 3.18 23.81
N ALA A 31 16.31 3.45 22.52
CA ALA A 31 15.92 4.70 21.87
C ALA A 31 15.74 4.47 20.37
N ASP A 32 14.74 5.14 19.80
CA ASP A 32 14.47 5.14 18.36
C ASP A 32 15.14 6.33 17.68
N SER A 33 15.56 6.14 16.43
CA SER A 33 16.01 7.26 15.61
C SER A 33 14.82 8.14 15.23
N ALA A 34 14.96 9.44 15.50
CA ALA A 34 14.01 10.43 15.03
C ALA A 34 14.07 10.55 13.50
N GLU A 35 13.05 11.16 12.92
CA GLU A 35 13.03 11.42 11.48
C GLU A 35 14.22 12.28 11.05
N GLY A 36 14.83 11.91 9.91
CA GLY A 36 15.96 12.63 9.34
C GLY A 36 17.27 12.48 10.15
N GLN A 37 17.24 11.76 11.27
CA GLN A 37 18.42 11.42 12.04
C GLN A 37 19.05 10.11 11.56
N PRO A 38 20.34 9.89 11.82
CA PRO A 38 20.98 8.61 11.56
C PRO A 38 20.24 7.46 12.25
N VAL A 39 19.99 6.39 11.50
CA VAL A 39 19.39 5.17 12.04
C VAL A 39 20.39 4.44 12.94
N PHE A 40 19.91 3.87 14.04
CA PHE A 40 20.76 3.09 14.92
C PHE A 40 21.14 1.75 14.29
N ALA A 41 22.29 1.20 14.69
CA ALA A 41 22.75 -0.09 14.18
C ALA A 41 21.77 -1.24 14.50
N TRP A 42 21.08 -1.18 15.64
CA TRP A 42 20.08 -2.18 16.00
C TRP A 42 18.85 -2.09 15.09
N GLU A 43 18.39 -0.89 14.74
CA GLU A 43 17.29 -0.68 13.80
C GLU A 43 17.63 -1.26 12.42
N GLN A 44 18.87 -1.05 11.95
CA GLN A 44 19.32 -1.62 10.67
C GLN A 44 19.25 -3.15 10.66
N ARG A 45 19.66 -3.80 11.76
CA ARG A 45 19.56 -5.26 11.90
C ARG A 45 18.11 -5.73 11.91
N ALA A 46 17.24 -5.04 12.63
CA ALA A 46 15.82 -5.35 12.69
C ALA A 46 15.13 -5.18 11.32
N VAL A 47 15.43 -4.10 10.60
CA VAL A 47 14.92 -3.86 9.23
C VAL A 47 15.40 -4.96 8.28
N ALA A 48 16.65 -5.41 8.40
CA ALA A 48 17.18 -6.50 7.59
C ALA A 48 16.41 -7.82 7.77
N ILE A 49 15.98 -8.14 9.00
CA ILE A 49 15.12 -9.29 9.28
C ILE A 49 13.74 -9.13 8.63
N CYS A 50 13.18 -7.92 8.67
CA CYS A 50 11.89 -7.64 8.07
C CYS A 50 11.91 -7.70 6.52
N ALA A 51 13.04 -7.44 5.85
CA ALA A 51 13.12 -7.26 4.40
C ALA A 51 12.59 -8.46 3.58
N GLY A 52 12.73 -9.69 4.09
CA GLY A 52 12.23 -10.92 3.46
C GLY A 52 10.91 -11.46 4.05
N CYS A 53 10.28 -10.73 4.96
CA CYS A 53 9.15 -11.24 5.74
C CYS A 53 7.88 -11.41 4.87
N PRO A 54 7.24 -12.59 4.85
CA PRO A 54 6.08 -12.86 4.00
C PRO A 54 4.83 -12.05 4.37
N VAL A 55 4.80 -11.46 5.58
CA VAL A 55 3.71 -10.61 6.08
C VAL A 55 4.09 -9.14 6.19
N LEU A 56 5.24 -8.72 5.62
CA LEU A 56 5.80 -7.37 5.77
C LEU A 56 4.76 -6.26 5.56
N VAL A 57 4.04 -6.33 4.43
CA VAL A 57 3.05 -5.31 4.04
C VAL A 57 1.89 -5.25 5.03
N LYS A 58 1.36 -6.41 5.46
CA LYS A 58 0.26 -6.48 6.42
C LYS A 58 0.69 -5.98 7.80
N CYS A 59 1.91 -6.33 8.22
CA CYS A 59 2.50 -5.89 9.47
C CYS A 59 2.68 -4.37 9.50
N LEU A 60 3.20 -3.78 8.41
CA LEU A 60 3.34 -2.33 8.29
C LEU A 60 1.98 -1.62 8.27
N ALA A 61 0.99 -2.15 7.55
CA ALA A 61 -0.35 -1.57 7.51
C ALA A 61 -0.97 -1.49 8.91
N ALA A 62 -0.93 -2.58 9.68
CA ALA A 62 -1.40 -2.60 11.06
C ALA A 62 -0.61 -1.63 11.95
N ALA A 63 0.70 -1.53 11.76
CA ALA A 63 1.54 -0.59 12.52
C ALA A 63 1.16 0.87 12.29
N LEU A 64 0.75 1.23 11.07
CA LEU A 64 0.37 2.60 10.71
C LEU A 64 -1.02 3.00 11.24
N GLU A 65 -1.82 2.05 11.72
CA GLU A 65 -3.12 2.34 12.36
C GLU A 65 -2.94 2.86 13.79
N PHE A 66 -1.80 2.61 14.44
CA PHE A 66 -1.51 3.12 15.78
C PHE A 66 -1.25 4.64 15.80
N PRO A 67 -1.60 5.33 16.92
CA PRO A 67 -1.29 6.74 17.12
C PRO A 67 0.19 7.07 16.89
N VAL A 68 0.47 8.30 16.44
CA VAL A 68 1.83 8.75 16.06
C VAL A 68 2.79 8.72 17.25
N ASP A 69 2.29 9.02 18.44
CA ASP A 69 2.97 9.01 19.73
C ASP A 69 3.19 7.60 20.29
N GLU A 70 2.48 6.59 19.79
CA GLU A 70 2.68 5.18 20.14
C GLU A 70 3.65 4.46 19.19
N GLN A 71 4.15 5.15 18.16
CA GLN A 71 5.10 4.59 17.20
C GLN A 71 6.49 4.46 17.83
N HIS A 72 6.87 3.21 18.10
CA HIS A 72 8.19 2.83 18.64
C HIS A 72 8.78 1.64 17.87
N GLY A 73 10.10 1.48 17.95
CA GLY A 73 10.79 0.31 17.41
C GLY A 73 10.74 0.17 15.89
N VAL A 74 11.22 -0.98 15.42
CA VAL A 74 11.10 -1.42 14.03
C VAL A 74 9.91 -2.35 13.87
N VAL A 75 8.94 -1.93 13.06
CA VAL A 75 7.74 -2.71 12.75
C VAL A 75 7.47 -2.60 11.25
N GLY A 76 7.15 -3.73 10.61
CA GLY A 76 6.87 -3.74 9.18
C GLY A 76 8.04 -3.25 8.32
N GLY A 77 9.29 -3.46 8.77
CA GLY A 77 10.50 -3.05 8.05
C GLY A 77 10.77 -1.55 8.05
N MET A 78 10.15 -0.78 8.95
CA MET A 78 10.38 0.65 9.08
C MET A 78 10.66 1.02 10.53
N THR A 79 11.55 1.99 10.73
CA THR A 79 11.78 2.60 12.05
C THR A 79 10.59 3.45 12.46
N ALA A 80 10.46 3.72 13.75
CA ALA A 80 9.43 4.62 14.27
C ALA A 80 9.49 6.01 13.59
N GLY A 81 10.68 6.60 13.44
CA GLY A 81 10.87 7.87 12.74
C GLY A 81 10.35 7.86 11.30
N GLN A 82 10.60 6.77 10.56
CA GLN A 82 10.11 6.60 9.18
C GLN A 82 8.58 6.47 9.13
N ARG A 83 7.96 5.70 10.04
CA ARG A 83 6.49 5.56 10.11
C ARG A 83 5.83 6.90 10.47
N ARG A 84 6.40 7.66 11.42
CA ARG A 84 5.91 9.00 11.75
C ARG A 84 6.02 9.95 10.55
N ALA A 85 7.12 9.89 9.79
CA ALA A 85 7.27 10.68 8.57
C ALA A 85 6.17 10.37 7.54
N LEU A 86 5.88 9.08 7.30
CA LEU A 86 4.78 8.65 6.42
C LEU A 86 3.41 9.16 6.89
N LEU A 87 3.11 9.06 8.18
CA LEU A 87 1.84 9.52 8.73
C LEU A 87 1.70 11.05 8.63
N ARG A 88 2.79 11.80 8.81
CA ARG A 88 2.76 13.25 8.65
C ARG A 88 2.66 13.69 7.20
N THR A 89 3.32 13.05 6.25
CA THR A 89 3.14 13.38 4.82
C THR A 89 1.71 13.08 4.37
N SER A 90 1.09 12.01 4.87
CA SER A 90 -0.34 11.73 4.65
C SER A 90 -1.26 12.79 5.25
N ARG A 91 -0.90 13.40 6.39
CA ARG A 91 -1.68 14.49 7.03
C ARG A 91 -1.42 15.86 6.42
N GLN A 92 -0.23 16.09 5.87
CA GLN A 92 0.18 17.35 5.23
C GLN A 92 -0.15 17.42 3.74
N GLN A 93 -0.59 16.31 3.13
CA GLN A 93 -1.28 16.39 1.85
C GLN A 93 -2.62 17.10 2.08
N PRO A 94 -2.82 18.35 1.61
CA PRO A 94 -4.17 18.89 1.53
C PRO A 94 -4.97 17.89 0.70
N ALA A 95 -6.16 17.51 1.15
CA ALA A 95 -7.05 16.52 0.55
C ALA A 95 -7.15 16.64 -0.99
N ARG A 96 -6.17 16.08 -1.70
CA ARG A 96 -6.06 16.01 -3.17
C ARG A 96 -5.58 14.65 -3.65
N SER A 97 -5.34 13.72 -2.75
CA SER A 97 -5.15 12.30 -3.05
C SER A 97 -6.43 11.56 -2.67
N SER A 98 -7.36 11.48 -3.62
CA SER A 98 -8.35 10.42 -3.60
C SER A 98 -7.63 9.08 -3.47
N VAL A 99 -8.15 8.20 -2.61
CA VAL A 99 -7.65 6.88 -2.18
C VAL A 99 -7.38 5.86 -3.33
N THR A 100 -7.26 6.28 -4.58
CA THR A 100 -7.00 5.42 -5.75
C THR A 100 -6.06 6.11 -6.74
N ASP A 101 -4.75 6.04 -6.53
CA ASP A 101 -3.78 6.46 -7.55
C ASP A 101 -2.66 5.42 -7.74
N THR A 102 -3.04 4.15 -7.81
CA THR A 102 -2.18 3.15 -8.47
C THR A 102 -2.44 3.19 -9.99
N PRO A 103 -1.44 2.91 -10.85
CA PRO A 103 -1.66 2.84 -12.31
C PRO A 103 -2.76 1.85 -12.72
N ARG A 104 -2.99 0.81 -11.91
CA ARG A 104 -4.05 -0.18 -12.12
C ARG A 104 -5.44 0.39 -11.81
N ASP A 105 -5.56 1.17 -10.74
CA ASP A 105 -6.81 1.83 -10.36
C ASP A 105 -7.16 2.94 -11.36
N GLN A 106 -6.16 3.70 -11.81
CA GLN A 106 -6.33 4.71 -12.86
C GLN A 106 -6.86 4.09 -14.16
N ARG A 107 -6.28 2.97 -14.63
CA ARG A 107 -6.77 2.26 -15.82
C ARG A 107 -8.21 1.77 -15.66
N ARG A 108 -8.57 1.27 -14.48
CA ARG A 108 -9.95 0.83 -14.17
C ARG A 108 -10.95 1.98 -14.20
N LEU A 109 -10.59 3.12 -13.61
CA LEU A 109 -11.42 4.32 -13.58
C LEU A 109 -11.66 4.90 -14.98
N VAL A 110 -10.61 4.96 -15.81
CA VAL A 110 -10.72 5.38 -17.22
C VAL A 110 -11.66 4.44 -17.99
N GLN A 111 -11.48 3.12 -17.89
CA GLN A 111 -12.36 2.15 -18.54
C GLN A 111 -13.82 2.24 -18.05
N ALA A 112 -14.03 2.49 -16.75
CA ALA A 112 -15.37 2.70 -16.20
C ALA A 112 -16.00 3.99 -16.76
N ALA A 113 -15.26 5.09 -16.82
CA ALA A 113 -15.72 6.36 -17.38
C ALA A 113 -16.13 6.22 -18.85
N VAL A 114 -15.33 5.52 -19.66
CA VAL A 114 -15.62 5.25 -21.08
C VAL A 114 -16.93 4.46 -21.23
N ARG A 115 -17.12 3.38 -20.47
CA ARG A 115 -18.36 2.57 -20.53
C ARG A 115 -19.59 3.39 -20.18
N LEU A 116 -19.50 4.22 -19.14
CA LEU A 116 -20.62 5.09 -18.74
C LEU A 116 -20.91 6.15 -19.81
N HIS A 117 -19.88 6.69 -20.45
CA HIS A 117 -20.04 7.65 -21.56
C HIS A 117 -20.70 7.02 -22.78
N GLN A 118 -20.25 5.81 -23.18
CA GLN A 118 -20.85 5.04 -24.27
C GLN A 118 -22.32 4.67 -23.98
N ALA A 119 -22.70 4.55 -22.71
CA ALA A 119 -24.09 4.39 -22.28
C ALA A 119 -24.91 5.70 -22.30
N GLY A 120 -24.38 6.78 -22.90
CA GLY A 120 -25.07 8.06 -23.07
C GLY A 120 -24.95 9.05 -21.91
N GLN A 121 -24.09 8.77 -20.91
CA GLN A 121 -23.90 9.69 -19.78
C GLN A 121 -22.94 10.83 -20.13
N ASN A 122 -23.23 12.02 -19.61
CA ASN A 122 -22.34 13.17 -19.72
C ASN A 122 -21.29 13.20 -18.59
N GLY A 123 -20.25 14.03 -18.74
CA GLY A 123 -19.11 14.06 -17.82
C GLY A 123 -19.49 14.31 -16.36
N ARG A 124 -20.47 15.19 -16.11
CA ARG A 124 -20.99 15.47 -14.76
C ARG A 124 -21.65 14.23 -14.13
N GLN A 125 -22.49 13.52 -14.88
CA GLN A 125 -23.16 12.29 -14.40
C GLN A 125 -22.15 11.18 -14.08
N ILE A 126 -21.13 11.04 -14.91
CA ILE A 126 -20.06 10.06 -14.73
C ILE A 126 -19.23 10.40 -13.49
N ALA A 127 -18.87 11.67 -13.30
CA ALA A 127 -18.13 12.16 -12.14
C ALA A 127 -18.85 11.84 -10.83
N THR A 128 -20.17 12.07 -10.76
CA THR A 128 -21.00 11.69 -9.61
C THR A 128 -20.97 10.18 -9.36
N ARG A 129 -21.10 9.34 -10.39
CA ARG A 129 -21.09 7.88 -10.24
C ARG A 129 -19.75 7.32 -9.79
N LEU A 130 -18.65 7.91 -10.26
CA LEU A 130 -17.29 7.45 -9.95
C LEU A 130 -16.68 8.15 -8.72
N GLN A 131 -17.44 9.04 -8.06
CA GLN A 131 -16.94 9.88 -6.97
C GLN A 131 -15.64 10.61 -7.35
N ALA A 132 -15.58 11.10 -8.60
CA ALA A 132 -14.42 11.75 -9.19
C ALA A 132 -14.74 13.21 -9.57
N GLY A 133 -13.70 14.01 -9.86
CA GLY A 133 -13.89 15.37 -10.36
C GLY A 133 -14.30 15.40 -11.84
N GLU A 134 -15.27 16.23 -12.22
CA GLU A 134 -15.73 16.34 -13.63
C GLU A 134 -14.60 16.67 -14.61
N ARG A 135 -13.71 17.61 -14.25
CA ARG A 135 -12.52 17.95 -15.07
C ARG A 135 -11.59 16.74 -15.30
N GLN A 136 -11.50 15.84 -14.32
CA GLN A 136 -10.68 14.65 -14.40
C GLN A 136 -11.31 13.60 -15.33
N VAL A 137 -12.62 13.40 -15.22
CA VAL A 137 -13.40 12.55 -16.15
C VAL A 137 -13.28 13.05 -17.59
N GLN A 138 -13.42 14.36 -17.82
CA GLN A 138 -13.31 14.94 -19.16
C GLN A 138 -11.91 14.71 -19.76
N ARG A 139 -10.85 14.83 -18.95
CA ARG A 139 -9.47 14.51 -19.39
C ARG A 139 -9.30 13.04 -19.76
N TRP A 140 -9.86 12.12 -18.98
CA TRP A 140 -9.80 10.67 -19.28
C TRP A 140 -10.51 10.32 -20.59
N LEU A 141 -11.71 10.86 -20.80
CA LEU A 141 -12.47 10.62 -22.04
C LEU A 141 -11.77 11.21 -23.27
N ALA A 142 -11.19 12.42 -23.13
CA ALA A 142 -10.43 13.05 -24.20
C ALA A 142 -9.16 12.26 -24.56
N ALA A 143 -8.40 11.81 -23.57
CA ALA A 143 -7.21 10.98 -23.78
C ALA A 143 -7.56 9.65 -24.45
N TYR A 144 -8.58 8.94 -23.95
CA TYR A 144 -9.04 7.68 -24.54
C TYR A 144 -9.52 7.85 -25.99
N ARG A 145 -10.25 8.93 -26.27
CA ARG A 145 -10.71 9.23 -27.64
C ARG A 145 -9.52 9.53 -28.58
N ALA A 146 -8.50 10.23 -28.10
CA ALA A 146 -7.29 10.50 -28.88
C ALA A 146 -6.50 9.23 -29.18
N GLU A 147 -6.42 8.28 -28.25
CA GLU A 147 -5.75 6.98 -28.45
C GLU A 147 -6.52 6.05 -29.41
N VAL A 148 -7.85 6.05 -29.35
CA VAL A 148 -8.69 5.15 -30.17
C VAL A 148 -8.91 5.67 -31.59
N LEU A 149 -8.85 6.99 -31.80
CA LEU A 149 -9.03 7.63 -33.12
C LEU A 149 -7.71 8.04 -33.79
N ALA A 150 -6.56 7.72 -33.18
CA ALA A 150 -5.23 7.85 -33.79
C ALA A 150 -4.88 6.60 -34.61
#